data_AF-A0AAV5RFN3-F1
#
_entry.id   AF-A0AAV5RFN3-F1
#
_cell.length_a   1.000
_cell.length_b   1.000
_cell.length_c   1.000
_cell.angle_alpha   90.00
_cell.angle_beta   90.00
_cell.angle_gamma   90.00
#
_symmetry.space_group_name_H-M   'P 1'
#
loop_
_entity.id
_entity.type
_entity.pdbx_description
1 polymer ?
#
loop_
_entity_poly.entity_id
_entity_poly.type
_entity_poly.pdbx_seq_one_letter_code
_entity_poly.pdbx_strand_id
1 'polypeptide(L)'
;MGKPRKSRVNKKSQSAPREVAPDVHKDKMASNMLNFSKPQYQGVSKNNKARDRAISKGKLSRKKKERVYTEKELGIPKLNTALDPVGVKVKGKKGKKFVNDTSMQIILAEVLQQSNEAHASKLERARQLEAIREAKRKEIDEKEQQDKQRIDDKKKELKNRKRKGKGKAESKAEPETAPKKGSKKRVSFAV
;
A
#
# COMPACT_ATOMS: atom_id res chain seq x y z
N MET A 1 -39.61 -4.93 57.31
CA MET A 1 -38.96 -4.12 56.23
C MET A 1 -38.05 -5.03 55.40
N GLY A 2 -38.59 -5.63 54.33
CA GLY A 2 -37.86 -6.57 53.46
C GLY A 2 -37.25 -5.86 52.25
N LYS A 3 -35.94 -6.08 51.98
CA LYS A 3 -35.24 -5.49 50.83
C LYS A 3 -35.77 -6.05 49.50
N PRO A 4 -35.92 -5.25 48.43
CA PRO A 4 -36.40 -5.76 47.16
C PRO A 4 -35.35 -6.65 46.48
N ARG A 5 -35.80 -7.80 45.97
CA ARG A 5 -34.97 -8.78 45.24
C ARG A 5 -34.62 -8.22 43.85
N LYS A 6 -33.34 -8.10 43.52
CA LYS A 6 -32.88 -7.75 42.16
C LYS A 6 -33.35 -8.81 41.17
N SER A 7 -34.10 -8.40 40.15
CA SER A 7 -34.53 -9.27 39.06
C SER A 7 -33.32 -9.74 38.25
N ARG A 8 -33.23 -11.06 38.05
CA ARG A 8 -32.16 -11.69 37.28
C ARG A 8 -32.54 -11.60 35.80
N VAL A 9 -31.86 -10.73 35.04
CA VAL A 9 -32.07 -10.61 33.59
C VAL A 9 -31.58 -11.90 32.93
N ASN A 10 -32.52 -12.68 32.38
CA ASN A 10 -32.23 -13.89 31.63
C ASN A 10 -31.62 -13.51 30.26
N LYS A 11 -30.29 -13.57 30.13
CA LYS A 11 -29.63 -13.44 28.82
C LYS A 11 -29.82 -14.74 28.03
N LYS A 12 -30.91 -14.81 27.27
CA LYS A 12 -31.08 -15.78 26.17
C LYS A 12 -30.12 -15.40 25.03
N SER A 13 -28.94 -16.02 24.98
CA SER A 13 -28.14 -16.19 23.75
C SER A 13 -26.80 -16.88 24.02
N GLN A 14 -26.79 -18.07 24.61
CA GLN A 14 -25.56 -18.86 24.71
C GLN A 14 -25.31 -19.81 23.53
N SER A 15 -26.25 -19.90 22.57
CA SER A 15 -26.20 -20.86 21.47
C SER A 15 -26.47 -20.24 20.09
N ALA A 16 -26.02 -19.00 19.86
CA ALA A 16 -25.95 -18.45 18.51
C ALA A 16 -24.57 -18.78 17.92
N PRO A 17 -24.47 -19.26 16.66
CA PRO A 17 -23.18 -19.47 16.02
C PRO A 17 -22.42 -18.14 16.00
N ARG A 18 -21.22 -18.13 16.58
CA ARG A 18 -20.33 -16.97 16.51
C ARG A 18 -19.81 -16.87 15.08
N GLU A 19 -20.27 -15.87 14.35
CA GLU A 19 -19.66 -15.51 13.07
C GLU A 19 -18.23 -15.04 13.33
N VAL A 20 -17.25 -15.65 12.67
CA VAL A 20 -15.85 -15.22 12.70
C VAL A 20 -15.72 -14.01 11.77
N ALA A 21 -16.24 -12.88 12.23
CA ALA A 21 -15.99 -11.57 11.63
C ALA A 21 -14.87 -10.89 12.42
N PRO A 22 -14.01 -10.08 11.78
CA PRO A 22 -12.99 -9.32 12.51
C PRO A 22 -13.67 -8.36 13.49
N ASP A 23 -13.43 -8.59 14.79
CA ASP A 23 -14.03 -7.87 15.95
C ASP A 23 -13.65 -6.38 16.03
N VAL A 24 -12.82 -5.91 15.09
CA VAL A 24 -12.33 -4.54 14.94
C VAL A 24 -13.45 -3.49 14.93
N HIS A 25 -14.64 -3.83 14.41
CA HIS A 25 -15.76 -2.89 14.27
C HIS A 25 -16.83 -3.04 15.37
N LYS A 26 -16.76 -4.09 16.19
CA LYS A 26 -17.76 -4.39 17.23
C LYS A 26 -17.22 -4.09 18.63
N ASP A 27 -15.91 -4.23 18.81
CA ASP A 27 -15.25 -3.97 20.08
C ASP A 27 -14.72 -2.53 20.16
N LYS A 28 -15.31 -1.76 21.08
CA LYS A 28 -14.95 -0.35 21.29
C LYS A 28 -13.50 -0.17 21.76
N MET A 29 -12.95 -1.15 22.47
CA MET A 29 -11.55 -1.10 22.92
C MET A 29 -10.59 -1.36 21.77
N ALA A 30 -10.91 -2.31 20.89
CA ALA A 30 -10.12 -2.61 19.71
C ALA A 30 -10.16 -1.47 18.66
N SER A 31 -11.32 -0.85 18.46
CA SER A 31 -11.47 0.31 17.57
C SER A 31 -10.59 1.49 17.97
N ASN A 32 -10.36 1.69 19.27
CA ASN A 32 -9.54 2.80 19.79
C ASN A 32 -8.03 2.54 19.66
N MET A 33 -7.60 1.28 19.52
CA MET A 33 -6.19 0.94 19.29
C MET A 33 -5.80 1.04 17.81
N LEU A 34 -6.77 1.02 16.91
CA LEU A 34 -6.58 1.17 15.46
C LEU A 34 -6.88 2.61 15.02
N ASN A 35 -6.24 3.58 15.69
CA ASN A 35 -6.32 5.01 15.35
C ASN A 35 -5.53 5.36 14.07
N PHE A 36 -5.75 4.64 12.98
CA PHE A 36 -5.26 4.99 11.64
C PHE A 36 -6.23 5.88 10.86
N SER A 37 -7.43 6.12 11.38
CA SER A 37 -8.37 7.08 10.81
C SER A 37 -8.11 8.46 11.42
N LYS A 38 -7.22 9.23 10.78
CA LYS A 38 -7.21 10.69 10.97
C LYS A 38 -8.64 11.18 10.70
N PRO A 39 -9.21 12.11 11.49
CA PRO A 39 -10.45 12.76 11.08
C PRO A 39 -10.15 13.39 9.72
N GLN A 40 -10.76 12.85 8.66
CA GLN A 40 -10.74 13.51 7.37
C GLN A 40 -11.37 14.87 7.63
N TYR A 41 -10.57 15.92 7.53
CA TYR A 41 -11.02 17.29 7.50
C TYR A 41 -12.24 17.31 6.58
N GLN A 42 -13.43 17.56 7.12
CA GLN A 42 -14.64 17.57 6.32
C GLN A 42 -14.48 18.68 5.30
N GLY A 43 -14.11 18.27 4.09
CA GLY A 43 -13.92 19.14 2.96
C GLY A 43 -15.20 19.92 2.77
N VAL A 44 -15.07 21.24 2.91
CA VAL A 44 -16.10 22.24 2.65
C VAL A 44 -16.91 21.84 1.42
N SER A 45 -18.22 21.77 1.62
CA SER A 45 -19.29 21.52 0.65
C SER A 45 -18.91 21.64 -0.83
N LYS A 46 -19.17 20.55 -1.56
CA LYS A 46 -19.16 20.46 -3.02
C LYS A 46 -20.24 21.39 -3.60
N ASN A 47 -19.92 22.66 -3.83
CA ASN A 47 -20.73 23.55 -4.68
C ASN A 47 -19.88 24.74 -5.15
N ASN A 48 -19.04 24.54 -6.16
CA ASN A 48 -18.46 25.63 -6.96
C ASN A 48 -18.18 25.16 -8.39
N LYS A 49 -19.19 24.58 -9.04
CA LYS A 49 -19.21 24.41 -10.51
C LYS A 49 -19.84 25.64 -11.15
N ALA A 50 -19.24 26.82 -10.99
CA ALA A 50 -19.73 28.05 -11.65
C ALA A 50 -18.70 29.20 -11.72
N ARG A 51 -17.39 28.95 -11.68
CA ARG A 51 -16.38 30.04 -11.82
C ARG A 51 -15.36 29.88 -12.95
N ASP A 52 -15.46 28.83 -13.76
CA ASP A 52 -14.51 28.58 -14.86
C ASP A 52 -15.01 29.06 -16.24
N ARG A 53 -15.93 30.03 -16.30
CA ARG A 53 -16.45 30.56 -17.59
C ARG A 53 -16.45 32.09 -17.73
N ALA A 54 -15.51 32.78 -17.08
CA ALA A 54 -15.36 34.23 -17.27
C ALA A 54 -13.92 34.76 -17.25
N ILE A 55 -12.92 33.95 -17.65
CA ILE A 55 -11.56 34.46 -17.89
C ILE A 55 -11.06 33.94 -19.25
N SER A 56 -11.88 34.13 -20.28
CA SER A 56 -11.41 34.08 -21.66
C SER A 56 -11.21 35.52 -22.14
N LYS A 57 -10.03 35.79 -22.69
CA LYS A 57 -9.70 36.94 -23.55
C LYS A 57 -9.43 38.28 -22.84
N GLY A 58 -8.15 38.50 -22.51
CA GLY A 58 -7.41 39.56 -23.19
C GLY A 58 -7.20 40.91 -22.51
N LYS A 59 -7.82 41.24 -21.36
CA LYS A 59 -7.53 42.51 -20.64
C LYS A 59 -7.65 42.40 -19.11
N LEU A 60 -7.05 41.37 -18.50
CA LEU A 60 -6.73 41.45 -17.07
C LEU A 60 -5.64 42.52 -16.92
N SER A 61 -6.05 43.67 -16.40
CA SER A 61 -5.25 44.85 -16.08
C SER A 61 -3.78 44.53 -15.88
N ARG A 62 -2.92 44.99 -16.81
CA ARG A 62 -1.49 45.14 -16.53
C ARG A 62 -1.36 46.23 -15.47
N LYS A 63 -1.63 45.88 -14.20
CA LYS A 63 -1.32 46.74 -13.07
C LYS A 63 0.17 47.05 -13.19
N LYS A 64 0.49 48.34 -13.33
CA LYS A 64 1.89 48.78 -13.36
C LYS A 64 2.54 48.25 -12.08
N LYS A 65 3.69 47.61 -12.19
CA LYS A 65 4.42 47.13 -11.02
C LYS A 65 4.66 48.33 -10.11
N GLU A 66 4.28 48.20 -8.84
CA GLU A 66 4.56 49.22 -7.84
C GLU A 66 6.09 49.40 -7.74
N ARG A 67 6.52 50.64 -7.51
CA ARG A 67 7.95 50.94 -7.36
C ARG A 67 8.43 50.29 -6.06
N VAL A 68 9.37 49.35 -6.19
CA VAL A 68 10.06 48.76 -5.04
C VAL A 68 11.26 49.63 -4.76
N TYR A 69 11.20 50.39 -3.66
CA TYR A 69 12.34 51.19 -3.22
C TYR A 69 13.44 50.28 -2.68
N THR A 70 14.68 50.61 -3.01
CA THR A 70 15.84 49.90 -2.45
C THR A 70 16.15 50.42 -1.05
N GLU A 71 16.79 49.60 -0.21
CA GLU A 71 17.13 49.98 1.18
C GLU A 71 17.93 51.29 1.28
N LYS A 72 18.72 51.59 0.23
CA LYS A 72 19.50 52.83 0.10
C LYS A 72 18.61 54.06 -0.13
N GLU A 73 17.53 53.90 -0.89
CA GLU A 73 16.59 54.97 -1.21
C GLU A 73 15.69 55.32 -0.01
N LEU A 74 15.41 54.32 0.84
CA LEU A 74 14.65 54.50 2.08
C LEU A 74 15.50 55.03 3.23
N GLY A 75 16.79 55.30 3.01
CA GLY A 75 17.69 55.82 4.05
C GLY A 75 17.88 54.87 5.24
N ILE A 76 17.64 53.57 5.04
CA ILE A 76 17.73 52.59 6.12
C ILE A 76 19.22 52.36 6.41
N PRO A 77 19.70 52.62 7.64
CA PRO A 77 21.09 52.37 7.98
C PRO A 77 21.36 50.87 7.90
N LYS A 78 22.40 50.50 7.15
CA LYS A 78 22.86 49.11 7.08
C LYS A 78 23.47 48.73 8.42
N LEU A 79 22.84 47.80 9.13
CA LEU A 79 23.34 47.25 10.39
C LEU A 79 24.42 46.18 10.10
N ASN A 80 25.36 46.02 11.04
CA ASN A 80 26.42 45.01 11.00
C ASN A 80 27.40 45.09 9.82
N THR A 81 27.73 46.30 9.36
CA THR A 81 28.74 46.55 8.31
C THR A 81 30.15 46.05 8.65
N ALA A 82 30.44 45.75 9.93
CA ALA A 82 31.69 45.14 10.36
C ALA A 82 31.83 43.66 9.96
N LEU A 83 30.72 42.96 9.68
CA LEU A 83 30.71 41.58 9.20
C LEU A 83 30.84 41.48 7.68
N ASP A 84 30.44 42.53 6.94
CA ASP A 84 30.63 42.59 5.50
C ASP A 84 32.13 42.80 5.21
N PRO A 85 32.83 41.81 4.61
CA PRO A 85 34.26 41.94 4.40
C PRO A 85 34.52 43.01 3.33
N VAL A 86 34.89 44.20 3.77
CA VAL A 86 35.31 45.29 2.88
C VAL A 86 36.63 44.88 2.23
N GLY A 87 36.59 44.55 0.93
CA GLY A 87 37.75 44.62 0.06
C GLY A 87 38.93 43.70 0.39
N VAL A 88 38.72 42.56 1.06
CA VAL A 88 39.78 41.56 1.24
C VAL A 88 40.05 40.87 -0.10
N LYS A 89 40.95 41.45 -0.90
CA LYS A 89 41.60 40.73 -2.00
C LYS A 89 42.41 39.61 -1.36
N VAL A 90 41.87 38.38 -1.42
CA VAL A 90 42.53 37.18 -0.92
C VAL A 90 43.76 36.92 -1.78
N LYS A 91 44.88 37.62 -1.50
CA LYS A 91 46.18 37.32 -2.07
C LYS A 91 46.56 35.95 -1.50
N GLY A 92 46.35 34.90 -2.29
CA GLY A 92 46.72 33.54 -1.93
C GLY A 92 48.16 33.52 -1.43
N LYS A 93 48.38 32.98 -0.23
CA LYS A 93 49.72 32.78 0.32
C LYS A 93 50.48 31.89 -0.67
N LYS A 94 51.67 32.32 -1.12
CA LYS A 94 52.64 31.47 -1.83
C LYS A 94 53.21 30.45 -0.84
N GLY A 95 52.39 29.48 -0.46
CA GLY A 95 52.74 28.35 0.41
C GLY A 95 52.51 27.05 -0.34
N LYS A 96 53.26 26.01 0.05
CA LYS A 96 53.25 24.67 -0.57
C LYS A 96 51.80 24.18 -0.78
N LYS A 97 51.43 23.92 -2.03
CA LYS A 97 50.20 23.17 -2.34
C LYS A 97 50.42 21.74 -1.84
N PHE A 98 49.69 21.35 -0.80
CA PHE A 98 49.92 20.07 -0.13
C PHE A 98 49.57 18.86 -1.01
N VAL A 99 48.72 19.04 -2.03
CA VAL A 99 48.32 18.02 -3.00
C VAL A 99 47.91 18.74 -4.28
N ASN A 100 48.20 18.20 -5.46
CA ASN A 100 47.66 18.73 -6.72
C ASN A 100 46.12 18.63 -6.67
N ASP A 101 45.40 19.70 -6.99
CA ASP A 101 43.93 19.71 -6.95
C ASP A 101 43.35 18.54 -7.79
N THR A 102 44.06 18.15 -8.85
CA THR A 102 43.76 16.98 -9.69
C THR A 102 43.86 15.65 -8.94
N SER A 103 44.90 15.42 -8.13
CA SER A 103 45.04 14.17 -7.39
C SER A 103 44.04 14.08 -6.23
N MET A 104 43.68 15.20 -5.60
CA MET A 104 42.57 15.22 -4.63
C MET A 104 41.24 14.83 -5.29
N GLN A 105 40.96 15.35 -6.50
CA GLN A 105 39.76 14.99 -7.24
C GLN A 105 39.73 13.51 -7.64
N ILE A 106 40.86 12.94 -8.04
CA ILE A 106 40.98 11.52 -8.39
C ILE A 106 40.70 10.64 -7.15
N ILE A 107 41.31 10.96 -6.01
CA ILE A 107 41.10 10.21 -4.76
C ILE A 107 39.63 10.29 -4.31
N LEU A 108 39.01 11.47 -4.41
CA LEU A 108 37.58 11.62 -4.08
C LEU A 108 36.70 10.80 -5.03
N ALA A 109 37.00 10.78 -6.32
CA ALA A 109 36.27 9.98 -7.30
C ALA A 109 36.39 8.47 -7.01
N GLU A 110 37.60 8.00 -6.68
CA GLU A 110 37.86 6.59 -6.36
C GLU A 110 37.13 6.15 -5.08
N VAL A 111 37.17 6.95 -4.01
CA VAL A 111 36.44 6.67 -2.77
C VAL A 111 34.92 6.70 -2.97
N LEU A 112 34.41 7.63 -3.79
CA LEU A 112 32.99 7.68 -4.14
C LEU A 112 32.58 6.45 -4.97
N GLN A 113 33.43 5.97 -5.87
CA GLN A 113 33.19 4.74 -6.64
C GLN A 113 33.17 3.50 -5.74
N GLN A 114 34.18 3.31 -4.89
CA GLN A 114 34.27 2.18 -3.96
C GLN A 114 33.09 2.14 -2.98
N SER A 115 32.70 3.30 -2.44
CA SER A 115 31.51 3.37 -1.59
C SER A 115 30.23 3.11 -2.38
N ASN A 116 30.07 3.69 -3.57
CA ASN A 116 28.90 3.43 -4.41
C ASN A 116 28.77 1.95 -4.81
N GLU A 117 29.84 1.20 -5.03
CA GLU A 117 29.78 -0.24 -5.30
C GLU A 117 29.24 -1.03 -4.10
N ALA A 118 29.71 -0.73 -2.89
CA ALA A 118 29.20 -1.35 -1.66
C ALA A 118 27.74 -0.97 -1.35
N HIS A 119 27.35 0.27 -1.66
CA HIS A 119 25.99 0.78 -1.47
C HIS A 119 25.03 0.31 -2.58
N ALA A 120 25.50 0.15 -3.81
CA ALA A 120 24.78 -0.46 -4.92
C ALA A 120 24.43 -1.91 -4.57
N SER A 121 25.35 -2.69 -4.01
CA SER A 121 25.08 -4.06 -3.55
C SER A 121 23.92 -4.12 -2.54
N LYS A 122 23.77 -3.12 -1.66
CA LYS A 122 22.67 -3.07 -0.68
C LYS A 122 21.33 -2.71 -1.33
N LEU A 123 21.30 -1.68 -2.18
CA LEU A 123 20.07 -1.28 -2.89
C LEU A 123 19.61 -2.32 -3.90
N GLU A 124 20.54 -2.94 -4.60
CA GLU A 124 20.28 -4.00 -5.57
C GLU A 124 19.78 -5.27 -4.88
N ARG A 125 20.41 -5.68 -3.77
CA ARG A 125 19.92 -6.78 -2.95
C ARG A 125 18.53 -6.51 -2.37
N ALA A 126 18.25 -5.26 -1.98
CA ALA A 126 16.92 -4.88 -1.53
C ALA A 126 15.87 -5.02 -2.65
N ARG A 127 16.19 -4.56 -3.86
CA ARG A 127 15.34 -4.72 -5.06
C ARG A 127 15.14 -6.19 -5.44
N GLN A 128 16.18 -7.01 -5.38
CA GLN A 128 16.09 -8.46 -5.63
C GLN A 128 15.17 -9.15 -4.61
N LEU A 129 15.29 -8.81 -3.32
CA LEU A 129 14.41 -9.34 -2.28
C LEU A 129 12.96 -8.86 -2.45
N GLU A 130 12.75 -7.61 -2.87
CA GLU A 130 11.43 -7.08 -3.19
C GLU A 130 10.80 -7.80 -4.39
N ALA A 131 11.55 -8.00 -5.48
CA ALA A 131 11.10 -8.76 -6.64
C ALA A 131 10.73 -10.22 -6.28
N ILE A 132 11.52 -10.89 -5.42
CA ILE A 132 11.20 -12.23 -4.92
C ILE A 132 9.92 -12.22 -4.08
N ARG A 133 9.71 -11.20 -3.24
CA ARG A 133 8.49 -11.07 -2.43
C ARG A 133 7.25 -10.85 -3.31
N GLU A 134 7.36 -10.00 -4.32
CA GLU A 134 6.27 -9.75 -5.27
C GLU A 134 5.93 -11.01 -6.08
N ALA A 135 6.93 -11.75 -6.56
CA ALA A 135 6.73 -13.02 -7.26
C ALA A 135 6.02 -14.04 -6.37
N LYS A 136 6.44 -14.20 -5.11
CA LYS A 136 5.79 -15.10 -4.15
C LYS A 136 4.36 -14.69 -3.83
N ARG A 137 4.07 -13.38 -3.70
CA ARG A 137 2.69 -12.90 -3.51
C ARG A 137 1.80 -13.27 -4.69
N LYS A 138 2.26 -13.03 -5.92
CA LYS A 138 1.52 -13.40 -7.14
C LYS A 138 1.27 -14.90 -7.22
N GLU A 139 2.27 -15.74 -6.94
CA GLU A 139 2.11 -17.21 -6.94
C GLU A 139 1.07 -17.68 -5.90
N ILE A 140 1.07 -17.08 -4.70
CA ILE A 140 0.07 -17.39 -3.66
C ILE A 140 -1.33 -16.95 -4.09
N ASP A 141 -1.46 -15.73 -4.64
CA ASP A 141 -2.73 -15.20 -5.13
C ASP A 141 -3.31 -16.10 -6.25
N GLU A 142 -2.47 -16.55 -7.17
CA GLU A 142 -2.85 -17.49 -8.23
C GLU A 142 -3.29 -18.85 -7.67
N LYS A 143 -2.55 -19.42 -6.71
CA LYS A 143 -2.92 -20.68 -6.04
C LYS A 143 -4.25 -20.56 -5.31
N GLU A 144 -4.46 -19.47 -4.58
CA GLU A 144 -5.73 -19.22 -3.90
C GLU A 144 -6.89 -19.08 -4.88
N GLN A 145 -6.68 -18.41 -6.02
CA GLN A 145 -7.70 -18.30 -7.07
C GLN A 145 -8.04 -19.66 -7.67
N GLN A 146 -7.04 -20.49 -7.96
CA GLN A 146 -7.26 -21.86 -8.45
C GLN A 146 -8.05 -22.70 -7.45
N ASP A 147 -7.72 -22.62 -6.15
CA ASP A 147 -8.43 -23.37 -5.11
C ASP A 147 -9.87 -22.86 -4.92
N LYS A 148 -10.09 -21.54 -4.97
CA LYS A 148 -11.43 -20.94 -4.98
C LYS A 148 -12.25 -21.42 -6.18
N GLN A 149 -11.67 -21.42 -7.39
CA GLN A 149 -12.32 -21.93 -8.60
C GLN A 149 -12.69 -23.42 -8.47
N ARG A 150 -11.75 -24.27 -8.03
CA ARG A 150 -12.00 -25.71 -7.81
C ARG A 150 -13.15 -25.95 -6.83
N ILE A 151 -13.20 -25.18 -5.74
CA ILE A 151 -14.27 -25.28 -4.74
C ILE A 151 -15.61 -24.84 -5.34
N ASP A 152 -15.64 -23.74 -6.08
CA ASP A 152 -16.87 -23.22 -6.66
C ASP A 152 -17.41 -24.09 -7.79
N ASP A 153 -16.55 -24.70 -8.59
CA ASP A 153 -16.96 -25.66 -9.61
C ASP A 153 -17.54 -26.93 -8.99
N LYS A 154 -16.91 -27.47 -7.94
CA LYS A 154 -17.48 -28.58 -7.16
C LYS A 154 -18.84 -28.22 -6.54
N LYS A 155 -19.00 -27.00 -6.01
CA LYS A 155 -20.30 -26.53 -5.51
C LYS A 155 -21.35 -26.47 -6.62
N LYS A 156 -21.00 -25.97 -7.81
CA LYS A 156 -21.89 -25.92 -8.98
C LYS A 156 -22.26 -27.33 -9.44
N GLU A 157 -21.31 -28.26 -9.51
CA GLU A 157 -21.57 -29.67 -9.85
C GLU A 157 -22.55 -30.32 -8.88
N LEU A 158 -22.34 -30.15 -7.56
CA LEU A 158 -23.25 -30.67 -6.54
C LEU A 158 -24.65 -30.05 -6.65
N LYS A 159 -24.74 -28.73 -6.88
CA LYS A 159 -26.02 -28.03 -7.08
C LYS A 159 -26.74 -28.52 -8.35
N ASN A 160 -26.02 -28.73 -9.44
CA ASN A 160 -26.57 -29.22 -10.70
C ASN A 160 -26.99 -30.70 -10.61
N ARG A 161 -26.23 -31.55 -9.91
CA ARG A 161 -26.58 -32.95 -9.64
C ARG A 161 -27.87 -33.05 -8.82
N LYS A 162 -28.04 -32.20 -7.80
CA LYS A 162 -29.28 -32.14 -7.00
C LYS A 162 -30.50 -31.72 -7.84
N ARG A 163 -30.32 -30.85 -8.83
CA ARG A 163 -31.39 -30.44 -9.77
C ARG A 163 -31.76 -31.54 -10.76
N LYS A 164 -30.78 -32.26 -11.34
CA LYS A 164 -31.04 -33.41 -12.24
C LYS A 164 -31.73 -34.59 -11.54
N GLY A 165 -31.47 -34.81 -10.24
CA GLY A 165 -32.13 -35.86 -9.47
C GLY A 165 -33.60 -35.62 -9.13
N LYS A 166 -34.11 -34.38 -9.30
CA LYS A 166 -35.49 -34.02 -8.95
C LYS A 166 -36.42 -33.87 -10.16
N GLY A 167 -35.93 -34.14 -11.37
CA GLY A 167 -36.69 -33.94 -12.62
C GLY A 167 -36.51 -35.04 -13.66
N LYS A 168 -36.12 -36.26 -13.25
CA LYS A 168 -35.98 -37.41 -14.17
C LYS A 168 -36.57 -38.69 -13.59
N ALA A 169 -37.83 -38.63 -13.19
CA ALA A 169 -38.74 -39.74 -13.43
C ALA A 169 -39.39 -39.42 -14.79
N GLU A 170 -39.43 -40.40 -15.70
CA GLU A 170 -39.95 -40.29 -17.07
C GLU A 170 -39.02 -39.63 -18.10
N SER A 171 -38.09 -40.42 -18.64
CA SER A 171 -38.09 -40.72 -20.09
C SER A 171 -36.91 -41.59 -20.50
N LYS A 172 -37.30 -42.79 -20.91
CA LYS A 172 -36.77 -43.68 -21.95
C LYS A 172 -35.39 -44.32 -21.78
N ALA A 173 -35.47 -45.64 -21.90
CA ALA A 173 -34.43 -46.63 -22.01
C ALA A 173 -33.68 -46.55 -23.34
N GLU A 174 -32.40 -46.94 -23.31
CA GLU A 174 -31.74 -47.73 -24.35
C GLU A 174 -30.45 -48.36 -23.75
N PRO A 175 -30.18 -49.66 -23.96
CA PRO A 175 -28.95 -50.31 -23.50
C PRO A 175 -27.93 -50.44 -24.63
N GLU A 176 -26.83 -49.72 -24.52
CA GLU A 176 -25.64 -49.93 -25.38
C GLU A 176 -24.45 -50.48 -24.58
N THR A 177 -23.56 -51.12 -25.32
CA THR A 177 -22.78 -52.31 -25.00
C THR A 177 -21.33 -52.02 -24.51
N ALA A 178 -20.83 -52.96 -23.69
CA ALA A 178 -19.41 -53.33 -23.45
C ALA A 178 -18.48 -52.44 -22.57
N PRO A 179 -17.32 -52.94 -22.06
CA PRO A 179 -16.98 -54.31 -21.60
C PRO A 179 -16.47 -54.37 -20.13
N LYS A 180 -16.47 -55.58 -19.55
CA LYS A 180 -16.05 -55.90 -18.17
C LYS A 180 -14.55 -55.61 -17.93
N LYS A 181 -14.23 -54.72 -16.97
CA LYS A 181 -12.86 -54.51 -16.49
C LYS A 181 -12.44 -55.64 -15.52
N GLY A 182 -11.30 -56.25 -15.81
CA GLY A 182 -10.78 -57.46 -15.15
C GLY A 182 -10.53 -57.34 -13.64
N SER A 183 -10.68 -58.47 -12.95
CA SER A 183 -10.39 -58.64 -11.53
C SER A 183 -8.89 -58.52 -11.27
N LYS A 184 -8.51 -57.68 -10.29
CA LYS A 184 -7.13 -57.59 -9.82
C LYS A 184 -6.83 -58.78 -8.91
N LYS A 185 -5.73 -59.48 -9.17
CA LYS A 185 -5.23 -60.59 -8.33
C LYS A 185 -4.86 -60.03 -6.94
N ARG A 186 -5.42 -60.61 -5.88
CA ARG A 186 -5.04 -60.33 -4.49
C ARG A 186 -4.13 -61.48 -4.02
N VAL A 187 -3.01 -61.13 -3.40
CA VAL A 187 -2.13 -62.09 -2.69
C VAL A 187 -2.48 -61.98 -1.21
N SER A 188 -2.79 -63.11 -0.57
CA SER A 188 -2.99 -63.21 0.88
C SER A 188 -1.72 -63.75 1.52
N PHE A 189 -1.27 -63.12 2.60
CA PHE A 189 -0.27 -63.70 3.51
C PHE A 189 -1.01 -64.56 4.53
N ALA A 190 -0.64 -65.84 4.61
CA ALA A 190 -1.13 -66.76 5.63
C ALA A 190 -0.45 -66.47 6.97
N VAL A 191 -1.22 -66.63 8.05
CA VAL A 191 -0.79 -66.53 9.46
C VAL A 191 -0.31 -67.90 9.92
#